data_AF-A0ABD5F0C6-F1
#
_entry.id   AF-A0ABD5F0C6-F1
#
_cell.length_a   1.000
_cell.length_b   1.000
_cell.length_c   1.000
_cell.angle_alpha   90.00
_cell.angle_beta   90.00
_cell.angle_gamma   90.00
#
_symmetry.space_group_name_H-M   'P 1'
#
loop_
_entity.id
_entity.type
_entity.pdbx_description
1 polymer ?
#
loop_
_entity_poly.entity_id
_entity_poly.type
_entity_poly.pdbx_seq_one_letter_code
_entity_poly.pdbx_strand_id
1 'polypeptide(L)'
;MGDFEFELIPELQGPLRAGYTGTVGPFGEVRVLAPYSGPGEEPPRRATVTGDGFPDAVFSGGAANRPSLDGGMLKIDEVAVDLELKVKGVRKGSRWLEIRHQGHAYIYEAAGWTARLRRDGLDVTTGRGRYIPEVGGTRVGRVEGDATATDLALALVLEEVDTSVLTTSGALFAIPLRFLFGRQRDEGSPE
;
A
#
# COMPACT_ATOMS: atom_id res chain seq x y z
N MET A 1 -7.08 13.43 19.68
CA MET A 1 -6.08 12.43 20.10
C MET A 1 -4.69 12.96 19.77
N GLY A 2 -3.66 12.59 20.55
CA GLY A 2 -2.30 13.12 20.36
C GLY A 2 -1.40 12.16 19.59
N ASP A 3 -0.14 12.57 19.40
CA ASP A 3 0.87 11.83 18.65
C ASP A 3 1.26 10.51 19.33
N PHE A 4 1.51 9.47 18.54
CA PHE A 4 2.00 8.17 19.05
C PHE A 4 2.76 7.38 17.98
N GLU A 5 3.49 6.38 18.44
CA GLU A 5 4.18 5.41 17.59
C GLU A 5 3.67 4.00 17.88
N PHE A 6 3.79 3.12 16.90
CA PHE A 6 3.41 1.72 17.03
C PHE A 6 4.37 0.82 16.26
N GLU A 7 4.36 -0.46 16.64
CA GLU A 7 5.11 -1.50 15.95
C GLU A 7 4.22 -2.73 15.77
N LEU A 8 4.21 -3.29 14.56
CA LEU A 8 3.56 -4.55 14.22
C LEU A 8 4.59 -5.63 13.95
N ILE A 9 4.36 -6.80 14.52
CA ILE A 9 5.24 -7.96 14.43
C ILE A 9 4.72 -8.87 13.30
N PRO A 10 5.61 -9.48 12.49
CA PRO A 10 5.19 -10.42 11.46
C PRO A 10 4.38 -11.58 12.04
N GLU A 11 3.30 -11.91 11.36
CA GLU A 11 2.53 -13.12 11.61
C GLU A 11 2.83 -14.16 10.54
N LEU A 12 3.06 -15.41 10.93
CA LEU A 12 3.40 -16.51 10.03
C LEU A 12 2.23 -17.47 9.81
N GLN A 13 2.16 -18.02 8.59
CA GLN A 13 1.34 -19.16 8.23
C GLN A 13 2.26 -20.23 7.61
N GLY A 14 2.66 -21.20 8.42
CA GLY A 14 3.71 -22.14 8.05
C GLY A 14 5.05 -21.41 7.85
N PRO A 15 5.81 -21.69 6.77
CA PRO A 15 7.09 -21.02 6.51
C PRO A 15 6.93 -19.63 5.88
N LEU A 16 5.70 -19.19 5.57
CA LEU A 16 5.44 -17.93 4.88
C LEU A 16 4.88 -16.89 5.85
N ARG A 17 5.22 -15.62 5.63
CA ARG A 17 4.58 -14.50 6.32
C ARG A 17 3.14 -14.37 5.84
N ALA A 18 2.17 -14.47 6.74
CA ALA A 18 0.75 -14.23 6.44
C ALA A 18 0.36 -12.74 6.60
N GLY A 19 1.09 -11.99 7.43
CA GLY A 19 0.69 -10.65 7.76
C GLY A 19 1.49 -10.03 8.91
N TYR A 20 0.82 -9.17 9.66
CA TYR A 20 1.31 -8.42 10.81
C TYR A 20 0.26 -8.33 11.90
N THR A 21 0.69 -8.31 13.16
CA THR A 21 -0.17 -8.07 14.31
C THR A 21 0.51 -7.16 15.32
N GLY A 22 -0.26 -6.38 16.07
CA GLY A 22 0.24 -5.53 17.14
C GLY A 22 -0.80 -4.56 17.66
N THR A 23 -0.41 -3.74 18.65
CA THR A 23 -1.27 -2.70 19.21
C THR A 23 -0.95 -1.36 18.56
N VAL A 24 -1.99 -0.66 18.09
CA VAL A 24 -1.84 0.65 17.45
C VAL A 24 -2.43 1.73 18.35
N GLY A 25 -1.55 2.25 19.21
CA GLY A 25 -1.91 3.29 20.17
C GLY A 25 -3.17 2.94 20.97
N PRO A 26 -4.11 3.88 21.13
CA PRO A 26 -5.34 3.67 21.89
C PRO A 26 -6.46 2.93 21.10
N PHE A 27 -6.23 2.58 19.83
CA PHE A 27 -7.21 1.84 19.01
C PHE A 27 -7.17 0.34 19.26
N GLY A 28 -6.21 -0.15 20.05
CA GLY A 28 -6.12 -1.55 20.47
C GLY A 28 -5.38 -2.42 19.47
N GLU A 29 -5.65 -3.72 19.55
CA GLU A 29 -5.01 -4.73 18.69
C GLU A 29 -5.55 -4.67 17.27
N VAL A 30 -4.64 -4.81 16.31
CA VAL A 30 -4.94 -4.89 14.89
C VAL A 30 -4.19 -6.08 14.29
N ARG A 31 -4.84 -6.71 13.32
CA ARG A 31 -4.28 -7.75 12.48
C ARG A 31 -4.38 -7.32 11.02
N VAL A 32 -3.24 -7.33 10.34
CA VAL A 32 -3.12 -7.05 8.91
C VAL A 32 -2.74 -8.34 8.22
N LEU A 33 -3.59 -8.86 7.33
CA LEU A 33 -3.30 -10.09 6.58
C LEU A 33 -3.10 -9.76 5.11
N ALA A 34 -2.04 -10.30 4.53
CA ALA A 34 -1.75 -10.26 3.10
C ALA A 34 -1.04 -11.57 2.74
N PRO A 35 -1.79 -12.69 2.70
CA PRO A 35 -1.18 -14.00 2.52
C PRO A 35 -0.49 -14.10 1.16
N TYR A 36 0.75 -14.59 1.18
CA TYR A 36 1.46 -14.99 -0.03
C TYR A 36 1.02 -16.39 -0.44
N SER A 37 0.83 -16.59 -1.74
CA SER A 37 0.60 -17.95 -2.28
C SER A 37 1.88 -18.76 -2.34
N GLY A 38 1.73 -20.07 -2.14
CA GLY A 38 2.81 -21.02 -2.34
C GLY A 38 3.20 -21.15 -3.82
N PRO A 39 4.32 -21.82 -4.12
CA PRO A 39 4.72 -22.09 -5.50
C PRO A 39 3.62 -22.82 -6.29
N GLY A 40 3.18 -22.24 -7.41
CA GLY A 40 2.16 -22.82 -8.30
C GLY A 40 0.70 -22.51 -7.93
N GLU A 41 0.47 -21.76 -6.86
CA GLU A 41 -0.86 -21.30 -6.46
C GLU A 41 -1.13 -19.87 -6.97
N GLU A 42 -2.37 -19.58 -7.32
CA GLU A 42 -2.76 -18.22 -7.68
C GLU A 42 -2.71 -17.32 -6.43
N PRO A 43 -2.03 -16.16 -6.46
CA PRO A 43 -2.01 -15.21 -5.36
C PRO A 43 -3.43 -14.72 -5.04
N PRO A 44 -3.84 -14.66 -3.77
CA PRO A 44 -5.18 -14.16 -3.40
C PRO A 44 -5.36 -12.67 -3.74
N ARG A 45 -4.25 -11.94 -4.01
CA ARG A 45 -4.21 -10.50 -4.35
C ARG A 45 -5.13 -9.69 -3.46
N ARG A 46 -5.05 -9.97 -2.15
CA ARG A 46 -5.92 -9.39 -1.14
C ARG A 46 -5.10 -9.03 0.09
N ALA A 47 -5.37 -7.84 0.63
CA ALA A 47 -4.90 -7.41 1.94
C ALA A 47 -6.12 -7.05 2.80
N THR A 48 -6.10 -7.42 4.07
CA THR A 48 -7.19 -7.14 5.01
C THR A 48 -6.66 -6.57 6.32
N VAL A 49 -7.38 -5.61 6.90
CA VAL A 49 -7.15 -5.11 8.25
C VAL A 49 -8.40 -5.40 9.08
N THR A 50 -8.21 -6.01 10.24
CA THR A 50 -9.27 -6.38 11.19
C THR A 50 -8.80 -6.13 12.62
N GLY A 51 -9.69 -5.77 13.53
CA GLY A 51 -9.41 -5.64 14.96
C GLY A 51 -10.59 -4.99 15.68
N ASP A 52 -10.75 -5.23 16.98
CA ASP A 52 -11.95 -4.80 17.72
C ASP A 52 -12.18 -3.28 17.69
N GLY A 53 -11.11 -2.49 17.60
CA GLY A 53 -11.17 -1.02 17.48
C GLY A 53 -11.02 -0.49 16.06
N PHE A 54 -11.01 -1.36 15.05
CA PHE A 54 -10.75 -1.02 13.66
C PHE A 54 -11.96 -1.37 12.76
N PRO A 55 -12.28 -0.53 11.75
CA PRO A 55 -13.19 -0.95 10.71
C PRO A 55 -12.54 -2.04 9.85
N ASP A 56 -13.36 -2.89 9.24
CA ASP A 56 -12.88 -3.92 8.34
C ASP A 56 -12.40 -3.25 7.04
N ALA A 57 -11.10 -3.32 6.76
CA ALA A 57 -10.52 -2.76 5.54
C ALA A 57 -10.08 -3.90 4.63
N VAL A 58 -10.45 -3.84 3.34
CA VAL A 58 -10.12 -4.86 2.36
C VAL A 58 -9.64 -4.23 1.06
N PHE A 59 -8.38 -4.46 0.71
CA PHE A 59 -7.88 -4.23 -0.64
C PHE A 59 -7.92 -5.55 -1.42
N SER A 60 -8.39 -5.51 -2.67
CA SER A 60 -8.48 -6.68 -3.54
C SER A 60 -8.14 -6.34 -4.99
N GLY A 61 -7.65 -7.33 -5.74
CA GLY A 61 -7.30 -7.19 -7.14
C GLY A 61 -5.86 -6.74 -7.38
N GLY A 62 -5.51 -6.59 -8.66
CA GLY A 62 -4.14 -6.32 -9.07
C GLY A 62 -3.63 -7.23 -10.18
N ALA A 63 -2.51 -6.84 -10.77
CA ALA A 63 -1.86 -7.55 -11.88
C ALA A 63 -0.63 -8.39 -11.45
N ALA A 64 -0.25 -8.36 -10.17
CA ALA A 64 1.01 -8.94 -9.67
C ALA A 64 0.80 -10.11 -8.69
N ASN A 65 1.90 -10.60 -8.10
CA ASN A 65 1.91 -11.65 -7.06
C ASN A 65 1.44 -11.16 -5.68
N ARG A 66 1.03 -9.89 -5.59
CA ARG A 66 0.49 -9.22 -4.41
C ARG A 66 -0.63 -8.27 -4.87
N PRO A 67 -1.54 -7.85 -3.99
CA PRO A 67 -2.50 -6.79 -4.33
C PRO A 67 -1.76 -5.56 -4.87
N SER A 68 -2.29 -4.91 -5.89
CA SER A 68 -1.65 -3.73 -6.51
C SER A 68 -2.66 -2.65 -6.85
N LEU A 69 -2.21 -1.38 -6.88
CA LEU A 69 -3.08 -0.26 -7.27
C LEU A 69 -3.62 -0.38 -8.71
N ASP A 70 -2.90 -1.03 -9.62
CA ASP A 70 -3.35 -1.26 -10.98
C ASP A 70 -4.51 -2.27 -11.02
N GLY A 71 -5.72 -1.80 -11.30
CA GLY A 71 -6.94 -2.63 -11.31
C GLY A 71 -7.41 -3.11 -9.93
N GLY A 72 -6.87 -2.53 -8.85
CA GLY A 72 -7.26 -2.86 -7.47
C GLY A 72 -8.44 -2.02 -6.97
N MET A 73 -9.13 -2.53 -5.96
CA MET A 73 -10.23 -1.83 -5.26
C MET A 73 -10.03 -1.94 -3.74
N LEU A 74 -10.34 -0.85 -3.05
CA LEU A 74 -10.34 -0.77 -1.59
C LEU A 74 -11.76 -0.56 -1.07
N LYS A 75 -12.09 -1.25 0.02
CA LYS A 75 -13.30 -1.05 0.80
C LYS A 75 -12.96 -0.87 2.28
N ILE A 76 -13.76 -0.08 2.98
CA ILE A 76 -13.80 0.03 4.45
C ILE A 76 -15.25 -0.17 4.89
N ASP A 77 -15.49 -1.14 5.79
CA ASP A 77 -16.83 -1.57 6.22
C ASP A 77 -17.78 -1.78 5.02
N GLU A 78 -17.29 -2.51 4.02
CA GLU A 78 -17.95 -2.76 2.73
C GLU A 78 -18.23 -1.54 1.83
N VAL A 79 -17.89 -0.33 2.28
CA VAL A 79 -18.03 0.91 1.50
C VAL A 79 -16.79 1.11 0.62
N ALA A 80 -17.01 1.25 -0.69
CA ALA A 80 -15.94 1.50 -1.64
C ALA A 80 -15.22 2.82 -1.35
N VAL A 81 -13.89 2.80 -1.47
CA VAL A 81 -13.02 3.96 -1.37
C VAL A 81 -12.68 4.44 -2.78
N ASP A 82 -12.84 5.73 -3.05
CA ASP A 82 -12.40 6.33 -4.32
C ASP A 82 -10.88 6.50 -4.30
N LEU A 83 -10.21 5.93 -5.30
CA LEU A 83 -8.75 5.91 -5.43
C LEU A 83 -8.35 6.51 -6.78
N GLU A 84 -7.59 7.59 -6.75
CA GLU A 84 -7.16 8.28 -7.97
C GLU A 84 -5.64 8.49 -7.98
N LEU A 85 -4.96 7.81 -8.91
CA LEU A 85 -3.53 7.99 -9.12
C LEU A 85 -3.26 9.33 -9.80
N LYS A 86 -2.48 10.20 -9.15
CA LYS A 86 -2.04 11.48 -9.70
C LYS A 86 -0.57 11.44 -10.07
N VAL A 87 -0.24 12.06 -11.21
CA VAL A 87 1.13 12.13 -11.75
C VAL A 87 1.40 13.57 -12.22
N LYS A 88 2.38 14.22 -11.59
CA LYS A 88 2.84 15.59 -11.93
C LYS A 88 4.20 15.62 -12.64
N GLY A 89 4.72 14.47 -13.06
CA GLY A 89 5.97 14.37 -13.82
C GLY A 89 6.72 13.06 -13.59
N VAL A 90 8.02 13.05 -13.92
CA VAL A 90 8.89 11.86 -13.88
C VAL A 90 9.79 11.82 -12.63
N ARG A 91 9.86 12.89 -11.84
CA ARG A 91 10.79 13.01 -10.69
C ARG A 91 10.30 12.24 -9.44
N LYS A 92 11.18 12.01 -8.47
CA LYS A 92 10.80 11.43 -7.18
C LYS A 92 9.77 12.35 -6.49
N GLY A 93 8.70 11.78 -5.93
CA GLY A 93 7.64 12.54 -5.26
C GLY A 93 6.67 13.27 -6.20
N SER A 94 6.73 13.02 -7.51
CA SER A 94 5.75 13.58 -8.46
C SER A 94 4.54 12.67 -8.69
N ARG A 95 4.34 11.65 -7.85
CA ARG A 95 3.23 10.70 -7.93
C ARG A 95 2.67 10.47 -6.54
N TRP A 96 1.35 10.50 -6.44
CA TRP A 96 0.62 10.27 -5.20
C TRP A 96 -0.74 9.66 -5.53
N LEU A 97 -1.36 9.07 -4.53
CA LEU A 97 -2.71 8.55 -4.59
C LEU A 97 -3.62 9.53 -3.85
N GLU A 98 -4.59 10.11 -4.54
CA GLU A 98 -5.71 10.79 -3.89
C GLU A 98 -6.74 9.75 -3.49
N ILE A 99 -7.22 9.87 -2.26
CA ILE A 99 -8.18 8.93 -1.68
C ILE A 99 -9.37 9.74 -1.16
N ARG A 100 -10.59 9.30 -1.45
CA ARG A 100 -11.80 9.91 -0.85
C ARG A 100 -12.65 8.83 -0.19
N HIS A 101 -13.00 9.07 1.07
CA HIS A 101 -13.84 8.16 1.83
C HIS A 101 -14.64 8.93 2.89
N GLN A 102 -15.96 8.72 2.93
CA GLN A 102 -16.88 9.28 3.93
C GLN A 102 -16.67 10.78 4.24
N GLY A 103 -16.41 11.61 3.21
CA GLY A 103 -16.22 13.05 3.34
C GLY A 103 -14.79 13.49 3.69
N HIS A 104 -13.88 12.56 3.94
CA HIS A 104 -12.46 12.85 4.08
C HIS A 104 -11.72 12.68 2.75
N ALA A 105 -10.75 13.57 2.52
CA ALA A 105 -9.83 13.51 1.41
C ALA A 105 -8.41 13.30 1.93
N TYR A 106 -7.71 12.32 1.36
CA TYR A 106 -6.37 11.96 1.75
C TYR A 106 -5.40 12.03 0.58
N ILE A 107 -4.15 12.22 0.92
CA ILE A 107 -3.01 12.05 0.02
C ILE A 107 -2.17 10.91 0.58
N TYR A 108 -1.95 9.89 -0.23
CA TYR A 108 -1.03 8.80 0.08
C TYR A 108 0.17 8.82 -0.86
N GLU A 109 1.36 8.77 -0.26
CA GLU A 109 2.64 8.81 -0.96
C GLU A 109 3.51 7.65 -0.50
N ALA A 110 4.19 6.99 -1.44
CA ALA A 110 5.16 5.94 -1.15
C ALA A 110 6.53 6.31 -1.70
N ALA A 111 7.56 6.21 -0.85
CA ALA A 111 8.94 6.53 -1.21
C ALA A 111 9.90 5.46 -0.66
N GLY A 112 10.21 4.48 -1.49
CA GLY A 112 11.10 3.39 -1.10
C GLY A 112 10.43 2.47 -0.09
N TRP A 113 10.89 2.50 1.16
CA TRP A 113 10.45 1.60 2.23
C TRP A 113 9.54 2.30 3.26
N THR A 114 9.16 3.53 2.96
CA THR A 114 8.34 4.40 3.80
C THR A 114 7.12 4.86 2.99
N ALA A 115 5.98 4.92 3.65
CA ALA A 115 4.75 5.47 3.11
C ALA A 115 4.19 6.52 4.06
N ARG A 116 3.38 7.43 3.52
CA ARG A 116 2.78 8.53 4.26
C ARG A 116 1.34 8.74 3.79
N LEU A 117 0.39 8.70 4.72
CA LEU A 117 -1.01 9.07 4.54
C LEU A 117 -1.24 10.41 5.24
N ARG A 118 -1.82 11.37 4.51
CA ARG A 118 -2.09 12.72 5.03
C ARG A 118 -3.53 13.13 4.76
N ARG A 119 -4.14 13.80 5.74
CA ARG A 119 -5.34 14.63 5.56
C ARG A 119 -5.20 15.87 6.44
N ASP A 120 -6.18 16.78 6.41
CA ASP A 120 -6.13 17.95 7.29
C ASP A 120 -6.00 17.54 8.77
N GLY A 121 -5.00 18.13 9.45
CA GLY A 121 -4.67 17.85 10.85
C GLY A 121 -4.14 16.44 11.17
N LEU A 122 -3.77 15.63 10.17
CA LEU A 122 -3.27 14.27 10.39
C LEU A 122 -2.13 13.89 9.44
N ASP A 123 -1.12 13.26 10.02
CA ASP A 123 -0.02 12.60 9.32
C ASP A 123 0.23 11.19 9.88
N VAL A 124 0.12 10.17 9.04
CA VAL A 124 0.49 8.79 9.39
C VAL A 124 1.64 8.37 8.48
N THR A 125 2.79 8.12 9.09
CA THR A 125 3.97 7.57 8.39
C THR A 125 4.15 6.11 8.78
N THR A 126 4.32 5.22 7.81
CA THR A 126 4.60 3.80 8.03
C THR A 126 5.88 3.38 7.32
N GLY A 127 6.50 2.29 7.78
CA GLY A 127 7.67 1.73 7.11
C GLY A 127 8.21 0.47 7.79
N ARG A 128 9.38 0.03 7.33
CA ARG A 128 10.03 -1.16 7.91
C ARG A 128 10.74 -0.83 9.21
N GLY A 129 10.46 -1.66 10.23
CA GLY A 129 11.17 -1.65 11.50
C GLY A 129 12.36 -2.60 11.53
N ARG A 130 12.62 -3.17 12.70
CA ARG A 130 13.73 -4.11 12.91
C ARG A 130 13.53 -5.41 12.13
N TYR A 131 14.63 -6.02 11.72
CA TYR A 131 14.63 -7.36 11.17
C TYR A 131 14.55 -8.39 12.30
N ILE A 132 13.66 -9.37 12.16
CA ILE A 132 13.57 -10.54 13.02
C ILE A 132 13.97 -11.76 12.17
N PRO A 133 14.99 -12.54 12.58
CA PRO A 133 15.37 -13.77 11.89
C PRO A 133 14.16 -14.69 11.67
N GLU A 134 14.14 -15.39 10.53
CA GLU A 134 13.16 -16.40 10.15
C GLU A 134 11.73 -15.89 9.87
N VAL A 135 11.30 -14.79 10.49
CA VAL A 135 9.94 -14.26 10.36
C VAL A 135 9.86 -12.94 9.55
N GLY A 136 11.01 -12.30 9.29
CA GLY A 136 11.12 -11.08 8.48
C GLY A 136 11.15 -9.80 9.31
N GLY A 137 10.92 -8.66 8.68
CA GLY A 137 10.98 -7.35 9.34
C GLY A 137 9.64 -6.88 9.92
N THR A 138 9.68 -6.25 11.09
CA THR A 138 8.51 -5.56 11.69
C THR A 138 8.05 -4.39 10.83
N ARG A 139 6.83 -3.92 11.08
CA ARG A 139 6.36 -2.61 10.60
C ARG A 139 6.33 -1.63 11.74
N VAL A 140 6.71 -0.40 11.47
CA VAL A 140 6.63 0.69 12.42
C VAL A 140 5.79 1.79 11.82
N GLY A 141 5.06 2.48 12.66
CA GLY A 141 4.32 3.66 12.26
C GLY A 141 4.39 4.75 13.29
N ARG A 142 4.26 5.97 12.80
CA ARG A 142 4.20 7.21 13.58
C ARG A 142 2.98 7.99 13.14
N VAL A 143 2.22 8.45 14.13
CA VAL A 143 0.98 9.19 13.95
C VAL A 143 1.18 10.56 14.59
N GLU A 144 0.94 11.61 13.80
CA GLU A 144 0.96 12.99 14.25
C GLU A 144 -0.42 13.61 13.99
N GLY A 145 -1.03 14.17 15.03
CA GLY A 145 -2.39 14.72 14.96
C GLY A 145 -3.52 13.75 15.30
N ASP A 146 -4.75 14.14 14.96
CA ASP A 146 -5.96 13.47 15.45
C ASP A 146 -6.41 12.35 14.51
N ALA A 147 -5.82 11.18 14.69
CA ALA A 147 -6.16 9.99 13.93
C ALA A 147 -7.49 9.38 14.38
N THR A 148 -8.15 8.72 13.43
CA THR A 148 -9.28 7.81 13.65
C THR A 148 -8.87 6.39 13.28
N ALA A 149 -9.66 5.40 13.70
CA ALA A 149 -9.45 4.01 13.31
C ALA A 149 -9.47 3.81 11.79
N THR A 150 -10.33 4.55 11.07
CA THR A 150 -10.41 4.55 9.61
C THR A 150 -9.12 5.04 8.96
N ASP A 151 -8.52 6.10 9.49
CA ASP A 151 -7.27 6.63 8.93
C ASP A 151 -6.13 5.61 9.05
N LEU A 152 -6.07 4.92 10.18
CA LEU A 152 -5.08 3.88 10.43
C LEU A 152 -5.36 2.63 9.61
N ALA A 153 -6.62 2.22 9.47
CA ALA A 153 -7.01 1.12 8.59
C ALA A 153 -6.60 1.38 7.13
N LEU A 154 -6.81 2.61 6.63
CA LEU A 154 -6.33 3.05 5.31
C LEU A 154 -4.81 2.94 5.18
N ALA A 155 -4.06 3.47 6.15
CA ALA A 155 -2.60 3.45 6.10
C ALA A 155 -2.04 2.02 6.13
N LEU A 156 -2.57 1.17 7.02
CA LEU A 156 -2.13 -0.20 7.24
C LEU A 156 -2.45 -1.11 6.05
N VAL A 157 -3.65 -1.01 5.47
CA VAL A 157 -4.02 -1.85 4.33
C VAL A 157 -3.20 -1.51 3.09
N LEU A 158 -2.92 -0.22 2.85
CA LEU A 158 -2.12 0.25 1.71
C LEU A 158 -0.63 -0.08 1.84
N GLU A 159 -0.13 -0.33 3.05
CA GLU A 159 1.24 -0.78 3.28
C GLU A 159 1.51 -2.17 2.67
N GLU A 160 0.48 -3.03 2.63
CA GLU A 160 0.58 -4.37 2.02
C GLU A 160 0.25 -4.39 0.51
N VAL A 161 -0.08 -3.23 -0.07
CA VAL A 161 -0.37 -3.08 -1.50
C VAL A 161 0.89 -2.71 -2.27
N ASP A 162 1.05 -3.26 -3.47
CA ASP A 162 2.05 -2.82 -4.43
C ASP A 162 1.78 -1.38 -4.87
N THR A 163 2.57 -0.47 -4.32
CA THR A 163 2.54 0.97 -4.60
C THR A 163 3.70 1.38 -5.51
N SER A 164 4.34 0.44 -6.21
CA SER A 164 5.47 0.72 -7.11
C SER A 164 5.13 1.77 -8.18
N VAL A 165 3.88 1.83 -8.63
CA VAL A 165 3.37 2.87 -9.55
C VAL A 165 3.49 4.29 -8.98
N LEU A 166 3.58 4.46 -7.66
CA LEU A 166 3.83 5.74 -6.98
C LEU A 166 5.32 6.11 -6.96
N THR A 167 6.21 5.17 -7.30
CA THR A 167 7.66 5.38 -7.28
C THR A 167 8.21 5.58 -8.69
N THR A 168 9.22 6.43 -8.86
CA THR A 168 9.88 6.63 -10.16
C THR A 168 10.52 5.34 -10.69
N SER A 169 11.14 4.54 -9.82
CA SER A 169 11.76 3.28 -10.20
C SER A 169 10.72 2.24 -10.63
N GLY A 170 9.62 2.10 -9.90
CA GLY A 170 8.53 1.16 -10.26
C GLY A 170 7.86 1.51 -11.59
N ALA A 171 7.64 2.81 -11.86
CA ALA A 171 7.09 3.26 -13.13
C ALA A 171 8.00 2.98 -14.33
N LEU A 172 9.33 2.98 -14.16
CA LEU A 172 10.30 2.62 -15.21
C LEU A 172 10.26 1.12 -15.55
N PHE A 173 10.05 0.25 -14.55
CA PHE A 173 9.87 -1.19 -14.77
C PHE A 173 8.48 -1.56 -15.30
N ALA A 174 7.48 -0.70 -15.11
CA ALA A 174 6.14 -0.84 -15.67
C ALA A 174 6.02 -0.33 -17.12
N ILE A 175 7.10 0.19 -17.72
CA ILE A 175 7.09 0.57 -19.14
C ILE A 175 6.95 -0.71 -19.99
N PRO A 176 5.89 -0.83 -20.81
CA PRO A 176 5.75 -1.97 -21.71
C PRO A 176 6.94 -1.99 -22.70
N LEU A 177 7.57 -3.16 -22.89
CA LEU A 177 8.69 -3.38 -23.84
C LEU A 177 8.41 -2.84 -25.25
N ARG A 178 7.13 -2.65 -25.60
CA ARG A 178 6.67 -2.05 -26.85
C ARG A 178 7.22 -0.63 -27.11
N PHE A 179 7.60 0.11 -26.07
CA PHE A 179 8.22 1.44 -26.20
C PHE A 179 9.75 1.40 -26.36
N LEU A 180 10.41 0.33 -25.90
CA LEU A 180 11.87 0.16 -25.99
C LEU A 180 12.31 -0.46 -27.33
N PHE A 181 11.43 -1.23 -27.98
CA PHE A 181 11.73 -1.90 -29.27
C PHE A 181 10.89 -1.40 -30.46
N GLY A 182 10.09 -0.35 -30.27
CA GLY A 182 9.18 0.17 -31.30
C GLY A 182 9.75 1.33 -32.11
N ARG A 183 10.86 1.12 -32.84
CA ARG A 183 11.21 1.98 -33.99
C ARG A 183 12.18 1.28 -34.94
N GLN A 184 11.69 0.29 -35.68
CA GLN A 184 12.35 -0.10 -36.93
C GLN A 184 11.86 0.86 -38.01
N ARG A 185 12.83 1.51 -38.66
CA ARG A 185 12.68 2.46 -39.76
C ARG A 185 11.89 1.83 -40.92
N ASP A 186 10.87 2.52 -41.40
CA ASP A 186 10.55 2.51 -42.83
C ASP A 186 11.22 3.75 -43.43
N GLU A 187 12.42 3.56 -43.98
CA GLU A 187 12.99 4.48 -44.96
C GLU A 187 12.22 4.27 -46.26
N GLY A 188 11.24 5.13 -46.51
CA GLY A 188 10.57 5.20 -47.80
C GLY A 188 11.60 5.45 -48.90
N SER A 189 11.69 4.52 -49.85
CA SER A 189 12.42 4.75 -51.09
C SER A 189 11.62 5.70 -51.99
N PRO A 190 12.27 6.69 -52.62
CA PRO A 190 11.63 7.55 -53.60
C PRO A 190 11.57 6.86 -54.96
N GLU A 191 10.41 6.94 -55.62
CA GLU A 191 10.31 6.97 -57.09
C GLU A 191 9.90 8.39 -57.52
#